data_AF-A0A9E7ISN4-F1
#
_entry.id   AF-A0A9E7ISN4-F1
#
_cell.length_a   1.000
_cell.length_b   1.000
_cell.length_c   1.000
_cell.angle_alpha   90.00
_cell.angle_beta   90.00
_cell.angle_gamma   90.00
#
_symmetry.space_group_name_H-M   'P 1'
#
loop_
_entity.id
_entity.type
_entity.pdbx_description
1 polymer ?
#
loop_
_entity_poly.entity_id
_entity_poly.type
_entity_poly.pdbx_seq_one_letter_code
_entity_poly.pdbx_strand_id
1 'polypeptide(L)'
;MKKCMDSENLHRRLKKIIGQLNAIDRMIDEDVPCENILMQINASKSALHKVGHIIVEGHLEHCIKESMEKGDTEEALADVSTILEYYSRI
;
A
#
# COMPACT_ATOMS: atom_id res chain seq x y z
N MET A 1 -1.89 -5.30 13.48
CA MET A 1 -2.66 -4.98 12.24
C MET A 1 -4.11 -4.56 12.49
N LYS A 2 -5.05 -5.45 12.90
CA LYS A 2 -6.45 -5.03 13.11
C LYS A 2 -6.64 -3.96 14.21
N LYS A 3 -5.76 -3.94 15.21
CA LYS A 3 -5.69 -2.89 16.24
C LYS A 3 -4.97 -1.61 15.78
N CYS A 4 -4.23 -1.66 14.66
CA CYS A 4 -3.33 -0.58 14.24
C CYS A 4 -3.91 0.23 13.07
N MET A 5 -4.89 -0.32 12.32
CA MET A 5 -5.31 0.22 11.03
C MET A 5 -6.78 -0.09 10.72
N ASP A 6 -7.45 0.80 9.98
CA ASP A 6 -8.78 0.55 9.40
C ASP A 6 -8.70 -0.52 8.30
N SER A 7 -8.86 -1.78 8.73
CA SER A 7 -8.77 -2.94 7.84
C SER A 7 -9.89 -2.97 6.79
N GLU A 8 -11.07 -2.44 7.09
CA GLU A 8 -12.19 -2.41 6.13
C GLU A 8 -11.88 -1.45 4.98
N ASN A 9 -11.30 -0.28 5.30
CA ASN A 9 -10.86 0.67 4.29
C ASN A 9 -9.79 0.10 3.37
N LEU A 10 -8.79 -0.59 3.93
CA LEU A 10 -7.73 -1.26 3.17
C LEU A 10 -8.31 -2.35 2.26
N HIS A 11 -9.17 -3.22 2.78
CA HIS A 11 -9.85 -4.24 1.97
C HIS A 11 -10.67 -3.63 0.83
N ARG A 12 -11.40 -2.53 1.08
CA ARG A 12 -12.16 -1.84 0.04
C ARG A 12 -11.26 -1.27 -1.06
N ARG A 13 -10.10 -0.71 -0.72
CA ARG A 13 -9.12 -0.21 -1.70
C ARG A 13 -8.50 -1.34 -2.51
N LEU A 14 -8.09 -2.41 -1.84
CA LEU A 14 -7.53 -3.59 -2.51
C LEU A 14 -8.53 -4.24 -3.47
N LYS A 15 -9.81 -4.37 -3.08
CA LYS A 15 -10.87 -4.86 -3.98
C LYS A 15 -11.01 -4.02 -5.25
N LYS A 16 -10.88 -2.69 -5.15
CA LYS A 16 -10.88 -1.81 -6.33
C LYS A 16 -9.67 -2.07 -7.22
N ILE A 17 -8.47 -2.19 -6.65
CA ILE A 17 -7.24 -2.49 -7.39
C ILE A 17 -7.35 -3.83 -8.11
N ILE A 18 -7.85 -4.87 -7.45
CA ILE A 18 -8.10 -6.18 -8.08
C ILE A 18 -9.04 -6.03 -9.28
N GLY A 19 -10.09 -5.21 -9.15
CA GLY A 19 -10.98 -4.90 -10.28
C GLY A 19 -10.25 -4.21 -11.45
N GLN A 20 -9.31 -3.30 -11.17
CA GLN A 20 -8.48 -2.66 -12.19
C GLN A 20 -7.54 -3.66 -12.87
N LEU A 21 -6.89 -4.54 -12.09
CA LEU A 21 -6.01 -5.58 -12.64
C LEU A 21 -6.77 -6.55 -13.54
N ASN A 22 -7.97 -6.99 -13.13
CA ASN A 22 -8.84 -7.83 -13.96
C ASN A 22 -9.30 -7.09 -15.24
N ALA A 23 -9.43 -5.77 -15.20
CA ALA A 23 -9.77 -5.00 -16.40
C ALA A 23 -8.58 -4.92 -17.36
N ILE A 24 -7.37 -4.68 -16.84
CA ILE A 24 -6.12 -4.70 -17.62
C ILE A 24 -5.94 -6.05 -18.32
N ASP A 25 -6.17 -7.15 -17.60
CA ASP A 25 -6.10 -8.51 -18.14
C ASP A 25 -7.02 -8.69 -19.37
N ARG A 26 -8.30 -8.29 -19.25
CA ARG A 26 -9.24 -8.31 -20.38
C ARG A 26 -8.84 -7.39 -21.53
N MET A 27 -8.28 -6.22 -21.24
CA MET A 27 -7.85 -5.27 -22.28
C MET A 27 -6.77 -5.87 -23.20
N ILE A 28 -5.97 -6.83 -22.72
CA ILE A 28 -4.97 -7.54 -23.52
C ILE A 28 -5.66 -8.44 -24.56
N ASP A 29 -6.71 -9.14 -24.17
CA ASP A 29 -7.49 -10.02 -25.07
C ASP A 29 -8.38 -9.22 -26.04
N GLU A 30 -8.83 -8.03 -25.62
CA GLU A 30 -9.72 -7.15 -26.38
C GLU A 30 -8.99 -6.24 -27.41
N ASP A 31 -7.68 -6.42 -27.60
CA ASP A 31 -6.83 -5.63 -28.50
C ASP A 31 -6.96 -4.10 -28.27
N VAL A 32 -7.06 -3.72 -26.99
CA VAL A 32 -7.17 -2.32 -26.58
C VAL A 32 -5.84 -1.60 -26.84
N PRO A 33 -5.84 -0.32 -27.30
CA PRO A 33 -4.60 0.40 -27.57
C PRO A 33 -3.62 0.39 -26.39
N CYS A 34 -2.34 0.17 -26.69
CA CYS A 34 -1.27 0.00 -25.71
C CYS A 34 -1.19 1.17 -24.71
N GLU A 35 -1.40 2.41 -25.18
CA GLU A 35 -1.41 3.61 -24.36
C GLU A 35 -2.51 3.58 -23.28
N ASN A 36 -3.67 2.99 -23.59
CA ASN A 36 -4.76 2.86 -22.63
C ASN A 36 -4.45 1.80 -21.57
N ILE A 37 -3.83 0.68 -21.98
CA ILE A 37 -3.35 -0.35 -21.06
C ILE A 37 -2.31 0.24 -20.09
N LEU A 38 -1.33 0.98 -20.62
CA LEU A 38 -0.32 1.67 -19.81
C LEU A 38 -0.93 2.69 -18.85
N MET A 39 -1.96 3.42 -19.27
CA MET A 39 -2.69 4.34 -18.40
C MET A 39 -3.37 3.60 -17.24
N GLN A 40 -4.01 2.45 -17.49
CA GLN A 40 -4.64 1.65 -16.43
C GLN A 40 -3.62 1.01 -15.48
N ILE A 41 -2.47 0.56 -16.01
CA ILE A 41 -1.36 0.07 -15.18
C ILE A 41 -0.88 1.17 -14.24
N ASN A 42 -0.67 2.39 -14.74
CA ASN A 42 -0.24 3.52 -13.91
C ASN A 42 -1.30 3.92 -12.86
N ALA A 43 -2.59 3.84 -13.20
CA ALA A 43 -3.67 4.06 -12.25
C ALA A 43 -3.66 3.00 -11.12
N SER A 44 -3.44 1.73 -11.48
CA SER A 44 -3.36 0.61 -10.53
C SER A 44 -2.14 0.73 -9.64
N LYS A 45 -0.97 1.08 -10.20
CA LYS A 45 0.26 1.35 -9.46
C LYS A 45 0.06 2.49 -8.45
N SER A 46 -0.53 3.61 -8.88
CA SER A 46 -0.78 4.75 -8.01
C SER A 46 -1.74 4.41 -6.87
N ALA A 47 -2.77 3.63 -7.14
CA ALA A 47 -3.70 3.14 -6.13
C ALA A 47 -3.00 2.21 -5.12
N LEU A 48 -2.12 1.32 -5.58
CA LEU A 48 -1.34 0.44 -4.72
C LEU A 48 -0.35 1.23 -3.83
N HIS A 49 0.34 2.21 -4.40
CA HIS A 49 1.22 3.10 -3.65
C HIS A 49 0.44 3.84 -2.54
N LYS A 50 -0.79 4.29 -2.81
CA LYS A 50 -1.64 4.90 -1.77
C LYS A 50 -2.04 3.92 -0.66
N VAL A 51 -2.24 2.64 -0.97
CA VAL A 51 -2.46 1.60 0.04
C VAL A 51 -1.22 1.41 0.91
N GLY A 52 -0.03 1.32 0.29
CA GLY A 52 1.24 1.27 1.00
C GLY A 52 1.43 2.45 1.95
N HIS A 53 1.12 3.67 1.49
CA HIS A 53 1.22 4.88 2.30
C HIS A 53 0.35 4.82 3.56
N ILE A 54 -0.90 4.38 3.43
CA ILE A 54 -1.82 4.22 4.57
C ILE A 54 -1.25 3.19 5.56
N ILE A 55 -0.65 2.10 5.05
CA ILE A 55 0.00 1.07 5.88
C ILE A 55 1.16 1.65 6.71
N VAL A 56 2.04 2.42 6.06
CA VAL A 56 3.16 3.09 6.74
C VAL A 56 2.65 4.06 7.80
N GLU A 57 1.71 4.94 7.44
CA GLU A 57 1.13 5.94 8.35
C GLU A 57 0.56 5.28 9.62
N GLY A 58 -0.30 4.27 9.48
CA GLY A 58 -0.87 3.60 10.65
C GLY A 58 0.14 2.82 11.48
N HIS A 59 1.23 2.30 10.88
CA HIS A 59 2.30 1.68 11.62
C HIS A 59 3.08 2.70 12.47
N LEU A 60 3.41 3.87 11.89
CA LEU A 60 4.07 4.96 12.61
C LEU A 60 3.22 5.48 13.77
N GLU A 61 1.91 5.66 13.55
CA GLU A 61 1.01 6.21 14.57
C GLU A 61 0.76 5.28 15.76
N HIS A 62 0.82 3.96 15.55
CA HIS A 62 0.50 2.98 16.59
C HIS A 62 1.73 2.22 17.09
N CYS A 63 2.36 1.43 16.23
CA CYS A 63 3.42 0.50 16.66
C CYS A 63 4.67 1.25 17.14
N ILE A 64 5.12 2.23 16.36
CA ILE A 64 6.32 3.03 16.70
C ILE A 64 6.04 3.89 17.92
N LYS A 65 4.88 4.56 17.97
CA LYS A 65 4.48 5.37 19.11
C LYS A 65 4.42 4.55 20.41
N GLU A 66 3.81 3.36 20.39
CA GLU A 66 3.77 2.48 21.56
C GLU A 66 5.16 2.01 21.99
N SER A 67 6.06 1.70 21.05
CA SER A 67 7.43 1.26 21.34
C SER A 67 8.25 2.40 21.99
N MET A 68 8.10 3.63 21.47
CA MET A 68 8.72 4.82 22.09
C MET A 68 8.19 5.08 23.50
N GLU A 69 6.88 4.92 23.74
CA GLU A 69 6.27 5.09 25.07
C GLU A 69 6.74 4.04 26.10
N LYS A 70 7.15 2.85 25.64
CA LYS A 70 7.72 1.79 26.48
C LYS A 70 9.21 1.95 26.77
N GLY A 71 9.88 2.90 26.10
CA GLY A 71 11.32 3.15 26.21
C GLY A 71 12.18 2.38 25.22
N ASP A 72 11.58 1.58 24.33
CA ASP A 72 12.25 0.71 23.36
C ASP A 72 12.68 1.48 22.10
N THR A 73 13.36 2.61 22.29
CA THR A 73 13.61 3.60 21.21
C THR A 73 14.49 3.05 20.08
N GLU A 74 15.45 2.18 20.39
CA GLU A 74 16.36 1.61 19.40
C GLU A 74 15.64 0.61 18.48
N GLU A 75 14.73 -0.19 19.04
CA GLU A 75 13.86 -1.10 18.27
C GLU A 75 12.89 -0.30 17.39
N ALA A 76 12.27 0.76 17.93
CA ALA A 76 11.40 1.66 17.17
C ALA A 76 12.11 2.27 15.94
N LEU A 77 13.36 2.72 16.10
CA LEU A 77 14.14 3.29 14.99
C LEU A 77 14.48 2.25 13.92
N ALA A 78 14.86 1.03 14.32
CA ALA A 78 15.13 -0.06 13.40
C ALA A 78 13.89 -0.46 12.59
N ASP A 79 12.72 -0.50 13.23
CA ASP A 79 11.44 -0.79 12.59
C ASP A 79 11.07 0.29 11.55
N VAL A 80 11.25 1.57 11.89
CA VAL A 80 11.02 2.69 10.95
C VAL A 80 11.92 2.55 9.72
N SER A 81 13.22 2.32 9.90
CA SER A 81 14.15 2.14 8.77
C SER A 81 13.71 0.99 7.87
N THR A 82 13.32 -0.14 8.46
CA THR A 82 12.85 -1.33 7.72
C THR A 82 11.62 -1.03 6.87
N ILE A 83 10.63 -0.32 7.43
CA ILE A 83 9.40 0.01 6.69
C ILE A 83 9.64 1.02 5.58
N LEU A 84 10.50 2.00 5.81
CA LEU A 84 10.89 2.97 4.77
C LEU A 84 11.62 2.29 3.61
N GLU A 85 12.46 1.29 3.87
CA GLU A 85 13.09 0.49 2.82
C GLU A 85 12.08 -0.25 1.97
N TYR A 86 11.03 -0.85 2.56
CA TYR A 86 9.98 -1.50 1.79
C TYR A 86 9.14 -0.51 0.98
N TYR A 87 8.76 0.61 1.60
CA TYR A 87 7.91 1.60 0.95
C TYR A 87 8.61 2.32 -0.21
N SER A 88 9.92 2.60 -0.09
CA SER A 88 10.69 3.29 -1.14
C SER A 88 10.86 2.48 -2.43
N ARG A 89 10.56 1.18 -2.40
CA ARG A 89 10.67 0.27 -3.55
C ARG A 89 9.35 0.09 -4.33
N ILE A 90 8.25 0.72 -3.89
CA ILE A 90 6.92 0.65 -4.53
C ILE A 90 6.78 1.75 -5.60
#